data_AF-A0A6V7V9R9-F1
#
_entry.id   AF-A0A6V7V9R9-F1
#
_cell.length_a   1.000
_cell.length_b   1.000
_cell.length_c   1.000
_cell.angle_alpha   90.00
_cell.angle_beta   90.00
_cell.angle_gamma   90.00
#
_symmetry.space_group_name_H-M   'P 1'
#
loop_
_entity.id
_entity.type
_entity.pdbx_description
1 polymer ?
#
loop_
_entity_poly.entity_id
_entity_poly.type
_entity_poly.pdbx_seq_one_letter_code
_entity_poly.pdbx_strand_id
1 'polypeptide(L)'
;MLQILKQIDDNKENNKIIKIEEEINKNVEDWSLDLDIKRREFELKNDGFAGLLSSEKTKIIWGIINLGYPQQNVAYTINYYTQIIIKEKMEIAIKQLNKIEKLENENKIKKELNEWVKGENFVEIYQHNLLVICAYSPDSLGGPSLCDVIESHLTFLLIKKFETLKFIEYFHINPKALFKRENCPKSNRN
;
A
#
# COMPACT_ATOMS: atom_id res chain seq x y z
N MET A 1 12.44 -75.33 -22.49
CA MET A 1 13.39 -74.36 -23.07
C MET A 1 12.72 -73.02 -23.40
N LEU A 2 11.57 -73.01 -24.10
CA LEU A 2 10.82 -71.78 -24.43
C LEU A 2 10.26 -70.98 -23.23
N GLN A 3 9.87 -71.64 -22.12
CA GLN A 3 9.37 -70.95 -20.91
C GLN A 3 10.46 -70.22 -20.11
N ILE A 4 11.71 -70.71 -20.15
CA ILE A 4 12.85 -70.12 -19.43
C ILE A 4 13.37 -68.87 -20.16
N LEU A 5 13.40 -68.89 -21.49
CA LEU A 5 13.79 -67.71 -22.29
C LEU A 5 12.80 -66.56 -22.12
N LYS A 6 11.49 -66.86 -22.06
CA LYS A 6 10.45 -65.85 -21.80
C LYS A 6 10.58 -65.23 -20.40
N GLN A 7 10.83 -66.04 -19.37
CA GLN A 7 11.09 -65.53 -18.01
C GLN A 7 12.38 -64.70 -17.89
N ILE A 8 13.40 -64.98 -18.69
CA ILE A 8 14.66 -64.20 -18.71
C ILE A 8 14.46 -62.86 -19.41
N ASP A 9 13.68 -62.83 -20.49
CA ASP A 9 13.34 -61.59 -21.19
C ASP A 9 12.40 -60.71 -20.37
N ASP A 10 11.36 -61.28 -19.75
CA ASP A 10 10.45 -60.56 -18.85
C ASP A 10 11.21 -59.97 -17.62
N ASN A 11 12.21 -60.69 -17.08
CA ASN A 11 13.06 -60.17 -16.00
C ASN A 11 14.04 -59.08 -16.46
N LYS A 12 14.52 -59.13 -17.70
CA LYS A 12 15.37 -58.06 -18.26
C LYS A 12 14.57 -56.79 -18.55
N GLU A 13 13.33 -56.95 -19.00
CA GLU A 13 12.42 -55.85 -19.29
C GLU A 13 11.94 -55.18 -17.99
N ASN A 14 11.58 -55.97 -16.97
CA ASN A 14 11.26 -55.46 -15.63
C ASN A 14 12.45 -54.72 -14.98
N ASN A 15 13.68 -55.23 -15.10
CA ASN A 15 14.87 -54.53 -14.58
C ASN A 15 15.21 -53.25 -15.35
N LYS A 16 14.82 -53.13 -16.62
CA LYS A 16 14.93 -51.87 -17.37
C LYS A 16 13.88 -50.86 -16.93
N ILE A 17 12.64 -51.30 -16.69
CA ILE A 17 11.56 -50.44 -16.21
C ILE A 17 11.88 -49.87 -14.83
N ILE A 18 12.35 -50.70 -13.89
CA ILE A 18 12.75 -50.25 -12.55
C ILE A 18 13.87 -49.19 -12.62
N LYS A 19 14.88 -49.38 -13.49
CA LYS A 19 15.93 -48.37 -13.67
C LYS A 19 15.42 -47.06 -14.25
N ILE A 20 14.47 -47.11 -15.18
CA ILE A 20 13.85 -45.91 -15.76
C ILE A 20 12.99 -45.21 -14.69
N GLU A 21 12.27 -45.95 -13.85
CA GLU A 21 11.49 -45.38 -12.74
C GLU A 21 12.38 -44.75 -11.68
N GLU A 22 13.51 -45.37 -11.33
CA GLU A 22 14.52 -44.79 -10.43
C GLU A 22 15.14 -43.52 -11.01
N GLU A 23 15.43 -43.50 -12.32
CA GLU A 23 16.00 -42.34 -13.02
C GLU A 23 14.97 -41.21 -13.18
N ILE A 24 13.69 -41.54 -13.41
CA ILE A 24 12.58 -40.57 -13.41
C ILE A 24 12.37 -40.01 -11.99
N ASN A 25 12.33 -40.85 -10.96
CA ASN A 25 12.13 -40.40 -9.58
C ASN A 25 13.29 -39.51 -9.12
N LYS A 26 14.53 -39.87 -9.48
CA LYS A 26 15.70 -39.04 -9.20
C LYS A 26 15.64 -37.70 -9.95
N ASN A 27 15.22 -37.70 -11.21
CA ASN A 27 15.02 -36.45 -11.97
C ASN A 27 13.87 -35.60 -11.40
N VAL A 28 12.81 -36.22 -10.86
CA VAL A 28 11.70 -35.51 -10.20
C VAL A 28 12.13 -34.93 -8.85
N GLU A 29 12.94 -35.64 -8.08
CA GLU A 29 13.56 -35.13 -6.85
C GLU A 29 14.52 -33.97 -7.16
N ASP A 30 15.39 -34.13 -8.17
CA ASP A 30 16.31 -33.09 -8.63
C ASP A 30 15.54 -31.86 -9.16
N TRP A 31 14.41 -32.04 -9.87
CA TRP A 31 13.53 -30.94 -10.29
C TRP A 31 12.80 -30.28 -9.12
N SER A 32 12.40 -31.04 -8.10
CA SER A 32 11.79 -30.48 -6.90
C SER A 32 12.80 -29.65 -6.10
N LEU A 33 14.06 -30.09 -6.05
CA LEU A 33 15.15 -29.39 -5.40
C LEU A 33 15.53 -28.12 -6.19
N ASP A 34 15.56 -28.19 -7.52
CA ASP A 34 15.81 -27.02 -8.39
C ASP A 34 14.67 -26.00 -8.30
N LEU A 35 13.43 -26.44 -8.17
CA LEU A 35 12.27 -25.58 -7.94
C LEU A 35 12.30 -24.96 -6.55
N ASP A 36 12.70 -25.72 -5.52
CA ASP A 36 12.86 -25.21 -4.16
C ASP A 36 14.06 -24.26 -4.03
N ILE A 37 15.16 -24.49 -4.76
CA ILE A 37 16.30 -23.57 -4.85
C ILE A 37 15.86 -22.31 -5.58
N LYS A 38 15.18 -22.39 -6.73
CA LYS A 38 14.65 -21.21 -7.44
C LYS A 38 13.61 -20.46 -6.61
N ARG A 39 12.78 -21.16 -5.85
CA ARG A 39 11.81 -20.58 -4.93
C ARG A 39 12.52 -19.91 -3.76
N ARG A 40 13.53 -20.52 -3.16
CA ARG A 40 14.38 -19.91 -2.12
C ARG A 40 15.22 -18.76 -2.66
N GLU A 41 15.67 -18.78 -3.92
CA GLU A 41 16.36 -17.65 -4.56
C GLU A 41 15.41 -16.51 -4.89
N PHE A 42 14.16 -16.82 -5.27
CA PHE A 42 13.10 -15.84 -5.43
C PHE A 42 12.65 -15.26 -4.08
N GLU A 43 12.54 -16.10 -3.05
CA GLU A 43 12.32 -15.71 -1.66
C GLU A 43 13.52 -14.92 -1.14
N LEU A 44 14.79 -15.28 -1.37
CA LEU A 44 15.97 -14.49 -0.98
C LEU A 44 16.14 -13.17 -1.76
N LYS A 45 15.61 -13.08 -2.99
CA LYS A 45 15.46 -11.80 -3.71
C LYS A 45 14.32 -10.95 -3.16
N ASN A 46 13.36 -11.55 -2.46
CA ASN A 46 12.16 -10.90 -1.90
C ASN A 46 12.12 -10.85 -0.36
N ASP A 47 13.05 -11.50 0.35
CA ASP A 47 13.08 -11.65 1.79
C ASP A 47 14.00 -10.60 2.36
N GLY A 48 13.36 -9.72 3.12
CA GLY A 48 14.00 -8.62 3.82
C GLY A 48 13.95 -7.37 2.97
N PHE A 49 13.20 -6.36 3.47
CA PHE A 49 13.25 -4.92 3.22
C PHE A 49 14.06 -4.39 2.01
N ALA A 50 15.31 -4.82 1.81
CA ALA A 50 16.14 -4.59 0.63
C ALA A 50 15.52 -5.06 -0.70
N GLY A 51 14.81 -6.19 -0.77
CA GLY A 51 14.10 -6.65 -1.97
C GLY A 51 12.94 -5.72 -2.36
N LEU A 52 12.19 -5.23 -1.37
CA LEU A 52 11.12 -4.25 -1.55
C LEU A 52 11.65 -2.88 -2.03
N LEU A 53 12.81 -2.46 -1.50
CA LEU A 53 13.48 -1.19 -1.83
C LEU A 53 14.22 -1.23 -3.18
N SER A 54 14.59 -2.41 -3.69
CA SER A 54 15.45 -2.58 -4.87
C SER A 54 14.69 -2.83 -6.17
N SER A 55 13.36 -2.97 -6.15
CA SER A 55 12.62 -2.99 -7.41
C SER A 55 12.58 -1.58 -8.00
N GLU A 56 13.31 -1.38 -9.10
CA GLU A 56 13.36 -0.13 -9.89
C GLU A 56 11.96 0.37 -10.34
N LYS A 57 10.91 -0.44 -10.14
CA LYS A 57 9.52 -0.18 -10.54
C LYS A 57 8.66 0.49 -9.46
N THR A 58 9.05 0.47 -8.18
CA THR A 58 8.31 1.17 -7.12
C THR A 58 9.26 2.00 -6.27
N LYS A 59 9.32 3.31 -6.54
CA LYS A 59 10.03 4.24 -5.68
C LYS A 59 9.31 4.29 -4.33
N ILE A 60 9.77 3.52 -3.36
CA ILE A 60 9.24 3.55 -1.99
C ILE A 60 9.66 4.88 -1.36
N ILE A 61 8.68 5.75 -1.08
CA ILE A 61 8.92 7.07 -0.49
C ILE A 61 8.98 6.96 1.04
N TRP A 62 8.17 6.06 1.61
CA TRP A 62 8.14 5.75 3.04
C TRP A 62 7.79 4.27 3.24
N GLY A 63 8.67 3.52 3.91
CA GLY A 63 8.47 2.09 4.17
C GLY A 63 7.94 1.84 5.58
N ILE A 64 6.67 1.44 5.70
CA ILE A 64 6.08 0.93 6.95
C ILE A 64 5.61 -0.48 6.66
N ILE A 65 6.24 -1.48 7.27
CA ILE A 65 5.99 -2.89 6.94
C ILE A 65 5.09 -3.51 8.00
N ASN A 66 4.03 -4.21 7.57
CA ASN A 66 3.24 -5.04 8.49
C ASN A 66 4.07 -6.24 8.99
N LEU A 67 3.84 -6.67 10.23
CA LEU A 67 4.59 -7.78 10.82
C LEU A 67 4.11 -9.17 10.33
N GLY A 68 2.96 -9.24 9.66
CA GLY A 68 2.36 -10.49 9.17
C GLY A 68 2.88 -10.91 7.79
N TYR A 69 2.89 -12.22 7.53
CA TYR A 69 3.24 -12.76 6.21
C TYR A 69 1.99 -12.83 5.30
N PRO A 70 2.08 -12.39 4.02
CA PRO A 70 3.25 -11.77 3.40
C PRO A 70 3.48 -10.33 3.90
N GLN A 71 4.76 -9.97 4.05
CA GLN A 71 5.15 -8.61 4.41
C GLN A 71 4.85 -7.66 3.25
N GLN A 72 4.23 -6.53 3.58
CA GLN A 72 3.74 -5.52 2.66
C GLN A 72 3.98 -4.12 3.25
N ASN A 73 4.32 -3.17 2.37
CA ASN A 73 4.38 -1.77 2.77
C ASN A 73 2.95 -1.23 2.94
N VAL A 74 2.51 -0.96 4.17
CA VAL A 74 1.20 -0.35 4.44
C VAL A 74 1.15 1.14 4.12
N ALA A 75 2.31 1.77 3.93
CA ALA A 75 2.45 3.18 3.57
C ALA A 75 2.65 3.40 2.06
N TYR A 76 2.27 2.43 1.21
CA TYR A 76 2.46 2.49 -0.24
C TYR A 76 1.74 3.67 -0.93
N THR A 77 0.72 4.26 -0.29
CA THR A 77 -0.01 5.44 -0.78
C THR A 77 0.66 6.77 -0.43
N ILE A 78 1.68 6.77 0.44
CA ILE A 78 2.43 8.00 0.77
C ILE A 78 3.22 8.44 -0.46
N ASN A 79 2.85 9.59 -0.99
CA ASN A 79 3.56 10.28 -2.07
C ASN A 79 4.57 11.31 -1.50
N TYR A 80 5.25 12.03 -2.40
CA TYR A 80 6.33 12.95 -2.00
C TYR A 80 5.78 14.11 -1.16
N TYR A 81 4.65 14.68 -1.57
CA TYR A 81 3.98 15.75 -0.84
C TYR A 81 3.47 15.32 0.53
N THR A 82 2.83 14.16 0.61
CA THR A 82 2.37 13.59 1.89
C THR A 82 3.56 13.37 2.85
N GLN A 83 4.72 12.93 2.34
CA GLN A 83 5.92 12.78 3.16
C GLN A 83 6.40 14.13 3.74
N ILE A 84 6.40 15.21 2.95
CA ILE A 84 6.77 16.55 3.42
C ILE A 84 5.84 16.98 4.56
N ILE A 85 4.53 16.88 4.34
CA ILE A 85 3.51 17.27 5.32
C ILE A 85 3.65 16.48 6.62
N ILE A 86 3.85 15.17 6.54
CA ILE A 86 4.05 14.33 7.73
C ILE A 86 5.28 14.77 8.51
N LYS A 87 6.40 15.06 7.83
CA LYS A 87 7.63 15.53 8.49
C LYS A 87 7.41 16.86 9.20
N GLU A 88 6.78 17.83 8.54
CA GLU A 88 6.44 19.13 9.15
C GLU A 88 5.56 18.97 10.40
N LYS A 89 4.54 18.10 10.32
CA LYS A 89 3.66 17.84 11.48
C LYS A 89 4.40 17.12 12.60
N MET A 90 5.36 16.24 12.31
CA MET A 90 6.24 15.63 13.32
C MET A 90 7.15 16.67 13.99
N GLU A 91 7.71 17.62 13.24
CA GLU A 91 8.53 18.69 13.81
C GLU A 91 7.71 19.62 14.73
N ILE A 92 6.49 19.97 14.32
CA ILE A 92 5.56 20.72 15.17
C ILE A 92 5.25 19.92 16.45
N ALA A 93 4.97 18.62 16.32
CA ALA A 93 4.70 17.75 17.45
C ALA A 93 5.87 17.72 18.46
N ILE A 94 7.11 17.57 17.98
CA ILE A 94 8.30 17.59 18.84
C ILE A 94 8.42 18.92 19.59
N LYS A 95 8.22 20.06 18.90
CA LYS A 95 8.26 21.39 19.54
C LYS A 95 7.20 21.51 20.65
N GLN A 96 5.99 21.00 20.41
CA GLN A 96 4.91 21.01 21.41
C GLN A 96 5.22 20.08 22.59
N LEU A 97 5.73 18.87 22.34
CA LEU A 97 6.14 17.95 23.40
C LEU A 97 7.24 18.55 24.28
N ASN A 98 8.24 19.18 23.69
CA ASN A 98 9.31 19.87 24.41
C ASN A 98 8.79 21.07 25.25
N LYS A 99 7.71 21.72 24.81
CA LYS A 99 7.04 22.77 25.59
C LYS A 99 6.32 22.16 26.79
N ILE A 100 5.59 21.07 26.58
CA ILE A 100 4.80 20.38 27.61
C ILE A 100 5.71 19.75 28.67
N GLU A 101 6.83 19.14 28.27
CA GLU A 101 7.80 18.51 29.17
C GLU A 101 8.37 19.49 30.22
N LYS A 102 8.46 20.78 29.88
CA LYS A 102 8.93 21.84 30.78
C LYS A 102 7.87 22.35 31.75
N LEU A 103 6.63 21.86 31.66
CA LEU A 103 5.54 22.28 32.53
C LEU A 103 5.48 21.36 33.74
N GLU A 104 5.49 21.94 34.93
CA GLU A 104 5.41 21.18 36.19
C GLU A 104 3.97 21.07 36.74
N ASN A 105 3.02 21.81 36.16
CA ASN A 105 1.65 21.89 36.65
C ASN A 105 0.69 21.12 35.74
N GLU A 106 -0.02 20.14 36.31
CA GLU A 106 -0.97 19.27 35.60
C GLU A 106 -2.05 20.05 34.84
N ASN A 107 -2.58 21.14 35.40
CA ASN A 107 -3.61 21.95 34.73
C ASN A 107 -3.04 22.68 33.50
N LYS A 108 -1.78 23.11 33.56
CA LYS A 108 -1.09 23.72 32.42
C LYS A 108 -0.81 22.69 31.33
N ILE A 109 -0.35 21.49 31.71
CA ILE A 109 -0.15 20.36 30.79
C ILE A 109 -1.46 20.02 30.07
N LYS A 110 -2.57 19.85 30.82
CA LYS A 110 -3.88 19.53 30.24
C LYS A 110 -4.36 20.61 29.27
N LYS A 111 -4.16 21.89 29.61
CA LYS A 111 -4.54 23.00 28.73
C LYS A 111 -3.79 22.95 27.41
N GLU A 112 -2.48 22.80 27.46
CA GLU A 112 -1.62 22.75 26.27
C GLU A 112 -1.89 21.53 25.40
N LEU A 113 -2.09 20.35 26.01
CA LEU A 113 -2.51 19.15 25.29
C LEU A 113 -3.88 19.35 24.61
N ASN A 114 -4.85 19.95 25.30
CA ASN A 114 -6.16 20.22 24.73
C ASN A 114 -6.09 21.22 23.56
N GLU A 115 -5.25 22.23 23.65
CA GLU A 115 -5.01 23.18 22.54
C GLU A 115 -4.35 22.48 21.35
N TRP A 116 -3.36 21.62 21.60
CA TRP A 116 -2.69 20.86 20.55
C TRP A 116 -3.63 19.86 19.84
N VAL A 117 -4.44 19.11 20.60
CA VAL A 117 -5.38 18.12 20.04
C VAL A 117 -6.51 18.76 19.22
N LYS A 118 -6.94 19.99 19.58
CA LYS A 118 -7.93 20.73 18.77
C LYS A 118 -7.44 20.97 17.34
N GLY A 119 -6.12 21.10 17.16
CA GLY A 119 -5.50 21.34 15.86
C GLY A 119 -5.84 22.71 15.28
N GLU A 120 -5.46 22.88 14.02
CA GLU A 120 -5.66 24.11 13.25
C GLU A 120 -6.79 23.91 12.23
N ASN A 121 -7.43 25.00 11.81
CA ASN A 121 -8.40 24.94 10.70
C ASN A 121 -7.64 24.67 9.39
N PHE A 122 -7.93 23.53 8.75
CA PHE A 122 -7.25 23.08 7.52
C PHE A 122 -7.28 24.13 6.40
N VAL A 123 -8.36 24.89 6.26
CA VAL A 123 -8.50 25.87 5.18
C VAL A 123 -7.66 27.12 5.44
N GLU A 124 -7.43 27.45 6.72
CA GLU A 124 -6.70 28.65 7.13
C GLU A 124 -5.18 28.47 7.13
N ILE A 125 -4.69 27.22 7.18
CA ILE A 125 -3.24 26.95 7.13
C ILE A 125 -2.63 27.09 5.72
N TYR A 126 -3.46 27.22 4.67
CA TYR A 126 -3.03 27.33 3.29
C TYR A 126 -3.44 28.68 2.66
N GLN A 127 -2.51 29.30 1.93
CA GLN A 127 -2.78 30.53 1.17
C GLN A 127 -3.67 30.27 -0.06
N HIS A 128 -3.55 29.07 -0.63
CA HIS A 128 -4.28 28.66 -1.84
C HIS A 128 -4.97 27.32 -1.58
N ASN A 129 -6.24 27.24 -1.95
CA ASN A 129 -7.07 26.06 -1.75
C ASN A 129 -7.70 25.64 -3.09
N LEU A 130 -7.72 24.33 -3.36
CA LEU A 130 -8.44 23.75 -4.50
C LEU A 130 -9.66 23.00 -3.98
N LEU A 131 -10.84 23.41 -4.42
CA LEU A 131 -12.10 22.74 -4.08
C LEU A 131 -12.52 21.82 -5.24
N VAL A 132 -12.70 20.54 -4.94
CA VAL A 132 -13.27 19.55 -5.88
C VAL A 132 -14.68 19.21 -5.40
N ILE A 133 -15.67 19.49 -6.23
CA ILE A 133 -17.08 19.24 -5.94
C ILE A 133 -17.58 18.14 -6.87
N CYS A 134 -18.15 17.07 -6.29
CA CYS A 134 -18.92 16.08 -7.03
C CYS A 134 -20.38 16.21 -6.64
N ALA A 135 -21.26 16.37 -7.62
CA ALA A 135 -22.69 16.49 -7.43
C ALA A 135 -23.42 15.55 -8.38
N TYR A 136 -24.52 14.98 -7.92
CA TYR A 136 -25.41 14.12 -8.69
C TYR A 136 -26.86 14.37 -8.28
N SER A 137 -27.80 14.12 -9.20
CA SER A 137 -29.23 14.13 -8.87
C SER A 137 -29.55 12.99 -7.90
N PRO A 138 -30.45 13.18 -6.92
CA PRO A 138 -30.94 12.09 -6.07
C PRO A 138 -31.46 10.87 -6.84
N ASP A 139 -31.97 11.08 -8.06
CA ASP A 139 -32.50 10.02 -8.93
C ASP A 139 -31.38 9.25 -9.68
N SER A 140 -30.13 9.65 -9.51
CA SER A 140 -29.00 9.05 -10.20
C SER A 140 -28.60 7.72 -9.55
N LEU A 141 -28.82 6.62 -10.28
CA LEU A 141 -28.39 5.28 -9.85
C LEU A 141 -26.86 5.14 -9.77
N GLY A 142 -26.10 5.90 -10.58
CA GLY A 142 -24.63 5.83 -10.63
C GLY A 142 -23.90 7.01 -10.00
N GLY A 143 -24.61 8.08 -9.64
CA GLY A 143 -24.05 9.30 -9.07
C GLY A 143 -23.19 9.10 -7.82
N PRO A 144 -23.66 8.34 -6.81
CA PRO A 144 -22.85 8.05 -5.63
C PRO A 144 -21.53 7.36 -5.96
N SER A 145 -21.55 6.30 -6.78
CA SER A 145 -20.35 5.57 -7.16
C SER A 145 -19.38 6.41 -7.99
N LEU A 146 -19.89 7.32 -8.83
CA LEU A 146 -19.06 8.28 -9.55
C LEU A 146 -18.29 9.18 -8.57
N CYS A 147 -18.94 9.69 -7.53
CA CYS A 147 -18.27 10.53 -6.53
C CYS A 147 -17.23 9.74 -5.73
N ASP A 148 -17.51 8.49 -5.36
CA ASP A 148 -16.55 7.63 -4.67
C ASP A 148 -15.31 7.34 -5.56
N VAL A 149 -15.50 7.17 -6.88
CA VAL A 149 -14.40 7.06 -7.85
C VAL A 149 -13.62 8.35 -7.98
N ILE A 150 -14.28 9.51 -7.99
CA ILE A 150 -13.60 10.82 -8.02
C ILE A 150 -12.76 10.99 -6.76
N GLU A 151 -13.32 10.70 -5.59
CA GLU A 151 -12.63 10.81 -4.30
C GLU A 151 -11.38 9.92 -4.23
N SER A 152 -11.48 8.67 -4.68
CA SER A 152 -10.39 7.69 -4.59
C SER A 152 -9.38 7.77 -5.74
N HIS A 153 -9.84 7.84 -6.98
CA HIS A 153 -9.01 7.70 -8.18
C HIS A 153 -8.55 9.03 -8.76
N LEU A 154 -9.47 9.98 -8.93
CA LEU A 154 -9.16 11.27 -9.54
C LEU A 154 -8.19 12.06 -8.64
N THR A 155 -8.40 12.01 -7.33
CA THR A 155 -7.53 12.62 -6.32
C THR A 155 -6.08 12.15 -6.44
N PHE A 156 -5.85 10.84 -6.60
CA PHE A 156 -4.51 10.29 -6.76
C PHE A 156 -3.84 10.76 -8.07
N LEU A 157 -4.60 10.77 -9.17
CA LEU A 157 -4.10 11.26 -10.45
C LEU A 157 -3.77 12.76 -10.41
N LEU A 158 -4.61 13.55 -9.71
CA LEU A 158 -4.39 14.98 -9.51
C LEU A 158 -3.08 15.25 -8.78
N ILE A 159 -2.82 14.56 -7.67
CA ILE A 159 -1.55 14.71 -6.93
C ILE A 159 -0.36 14.48 -7.87
N LYS A 160 -0.36 13.37 -8.61
CA LYS A 160 0.73 13.05 -9.53
C LYS A 160 0.95 14.10 -10.61
N LYS A 161 -0.12 14.75 -11.07
CA LYS A 161 -0.01 15.85 -12.04
C LYS A 161 0.56 17.09 -11.37
N PHE A 162 0.10 17.42 -10.16
CA PHE A 162 0.65 18.55 -9.40
C PHE A 162 2.12 18.36 -9.04
N GLU A 163 2.56 17.14 -8.73
CA GLU A 163 3.98 16.80 -8.50
C GLU A 163 4.91 17.14 -9.68
N THR A 164 4.39 17.22 -10.91
CA THR A 164 5.18 17.63 -12.07
C THR A 164 5.32 19.14 -12.25
N LEU A 165 4.52 19.93 -11.53
CA LEU A 165 4.48 21.39 -11.65
C LEU A 165 5.48 22.02 -10.69
N LYS A 166 6.55 22.60 -11.26
CA LYS A 166 7.67 23.17 -10.47
C LYS A 166 7.30 24.34 -9.55
N PHE A 167 6.17 24.99 -9.77
CA PHE A 167 5.72 26.14 -8.97
C PHE A 167 4.86 25.74 -7.76
N ILE A 168 4.59 24.46 -7.57
CA ILE A 168 3.82 23.94 -6.43
C ILE A 168 4.78 23.23 -5.49
N GLU A 169 4.93 23.78 -4.30
CA GLU A 169 5.79 23.23 -3.25
C GLU A 169 5.26 21.87 -2.77
N TYR A 170 3.98 21.82 -2.41
CA TYR A 170 3.26 20.57 -2.16
C TYR A 170 1.75 20.74 -2.31
N PHE A 171 1.05 19.60 -2.42
CA PHE A 171 -0.40 19.53 -2.47
C PHE A 171 -0.91 18.68 -1.30
N HIS A 172 -1.71 19.28 -0.40
CA HIS A 172 -2.31 18.58 0.74
C HIS A 172 -3.80 18.37 0.52
N ILE A 173 -4.22 17.11 0.48
CA ILE A 173 -5.63 16.75 0.46
C ILE A 173 -6.15 16.71 1.89
N ASN A 174 -7.26 17.39 2.14
CA ASN A 174 -7.97 17.23 3.39
C ASN A 174 -8.55 15.80 3.46
N PRO A 175 -8.17 14.98 4.45
CA PRO A 175 -8.70 13.62 4.58
C PRO A 175 -10.19 13.58 4.95
N LYS A 176 -10.79 14.73 5.29
CA LYS A 176 -12.22 14.86 5.57
C LYS A 176 -12.90 15.65 4.46
N ALA A 177 -14.03 15.14 3.98
CA ALA A 177 -14.93 15.91 3.13
C ALA A 177 -15.40 17.17 3.86
N LEU A 178 -15.22 18.34 3.23
CA LEU A 178 -15.59 19.64 3.80
C LEU A 178 -17.12 19.82 3.87
N PHE A 179 -17.83 19.32 2.87
CA PHE A 179 -19.29 19.38 2.81
C PHE A 179 -19.86 17.98 3.04
N LYS A 180 -20.87 17.89 3.91
CA LYS A 180 -21.69 16.68 4.01
C LYS A 180 -22.52 16.54 2.74
N ARG A 181 -22.96 15.31 2.42
CA ARG A 181 -23.93 15.05 1.34
C ARG A 181 -25.24 15.78 1.69
N GLU A 182 -25.38 17.02 1.26
CA GLU A 182 -26.59 17.81 1.46
C GLU A 182 -27.59 17.49 0.35
N ASN A 183 -28.87 17.34 0.73
CA ASN A 183 -29.94 17.12 -0.23
C ASN A 183 -30.11 18.39 -1.07
N CYS A 184 -30.20 18.24 -2.40
CA CYS A 184 -30.55 19.36 -3.26
C CYS A 184 -31.89 19.97 -2.81
N PRO A 185 -31.99 21.31 -2.66
CA PRO A 185 -33.23 21.96 -2.33
C PRO A 185 -34.28 21.61 -3.40
N LYS A 186 -35.45 21.15 -2.97
CA LYS A 186 -36.56 20.88 -3.89
C LYS A 186 -36.87 22.18 -4.62
N SER A 187 -36.95 22.13 -5.95
CA SER A 187 -37.40 23.31 -6.69
C SER A 187 -38.83 23.61 -6.25
N ASN A 188 -39.06 24.79 -5.68
CA ASN A 188 -40.40 25.36 -5.58
C ASN A 188 -40.82 25.78 -7.00
N ARG A 189 -41.13 24.80 -7.84
CA ARG A 189 -41.89 25.01 -9.07
C ARG A 189 -43.35 24.88 -8.67
N ASN A 190 -43.92 26.02 -8.25
CA ASN A 190 -45.36 26.24 -8.30
C ASN A 190 -45.81 26.35 -9.75
#